data_AF-D9VXD2-F1
#
_entry.id   AF-D9VXD2-F1
#
_cell.length_a   1.000
_cell.length_b   1.000
_cell.length_c   1.000
_cell.angle_alpha   90.00
_cell.angle_beta   90.00
_cell.angle_gamma   90.00
#
_symmetry.space_group_name_H-M   'P 1'
#
loop_
_entity.id
_entity.type
_entity.pdbx_description
1 polymer ?
#
loop_
_entity_poly.entity_id
_entity_poly.type
_entity_poly.pdbx_seq_one_letter_code
_entity_poly.pdbx_strand_id
1 'polypeptide(L)'
;MTADTVPVVVIGAGPTGLTAATLLGQYGIETLVLDRWESVYPLPRAVHLDDEIYRLLARLGVAEDFATISRPAHGLRLLDGDLRLLAEFRSGAALGRHGHPEANMFDQPQ
;
A
#
# COMPACT_ATOMS: atom_id res chain seq x y z
N MET A 1 -8.57 27.93 -27.98
CA MET A 1 -8.68 26.91 -26.93
C MET A 1 -7.79 27.35 -25.80
N THR A 2 -8.35 27.94 -24.75
CA THR A 2 -7.61 28.08 -23.49
C THR A 2 -7.39 26.67 -22.97
N ALA A 3 -6.13 26.29 -22.72
CA ALA A 3 -5.87 25.00 -22.08
C ALA A 3 -6.54 25.05 -20.71
N ASP A 4 -7.45 24.11 -20.44
CA ASP A 4 -7.96 23.93 -19.09
C ASP A 4 -6.76 23.63 -18.18
N THR A 5 -6.54 24.51 -17.21
CA THR A 5 -5.43 24.40 -16.28
C THR A 5 -5.86 23.54 -15.10
N VAL A 6 -5.29 22.35 -14.97
CA VAL A 6 -5.39 21.55 -13.76
C VAL A 6 -4.29 21.96 -12.77
N PRO A 7 -4.59 22.13 -11.47
CA PRO A 7 -3.61 22.63 -10.51
C PRO A 7 -2.55 21.58 -10.18
N VAL A 8 -2.87 20.28 -10.27
CA VAL A 8 -1.92 19.18 -10.04
C VAL A 8 -2.04 18.12 -11.13
N VAL A 9 -0.89 17.66 -11.62
CA VAL A 9 -0.78 16.48 -12.48
C VAL A 9 0.07 15.42 -11.77
N VAL A 10 -0.48 14.23 -11.60
CA VAL A 10 0.22 13.05 -11.05
C VAL A 10 0.57 12.11 -12.20
N ILE A 11 1.87 11.84 -12.38
CA ILE A 11 2.37 10.91 -13.40
C ILE A 11 2.63 9.56 -12.74
N GLY A 12 1.77 8.58 -13.03
CA GLY A 12 1.79 7.22 -12.53
C GLY A 12 0.66 6.94 -11.53
N ALA A 13 -0.23 6.02 -11.87
CA ALA A 13 -1.30 5.44 -11.06
C ALA A 13 -0.83 4.18 -10.28
N GLY A 14 0.41 4.20 -9.80
CA GLY A 14 0.88 3.23 -8.81
C GLY A 14 0.34 3.55 -7.40
N PRO A 15 0.67 2.73 -6.39
CA PRO A 15 0.22 2.94 -5.01
C PRO A 15 0.48 4.37 -4.52
N THR A 16 1.71 4.89 -4.71
CA THR A 16 2.07 6.25 -4.30
C THR A 16 1.26 7.33 -5.01
N GLY A 17 1.06 7.21 -6.33
CA GLY A 17 0.34 8.22 -7.10
C GLY A 17 -1.15 8.24 -6.81
N LEU A 18 -1.78 7.06 -6.66
CA LEU A 18 -3.18 6.97 -6.27
C LEU A 18 -3.40 7.41 -4.82
N THR A 19 -2.47 7.16 -3.90
CA THR A 19 -2.52 7.72 -2.55
C THR A 19 -2.47 9.25 -2.59
N ALA A 20 -1.53 9.84 -3.34
CA ALA A 20 -1.42 11.28 -3.46
C ALA A 20 -2.67 11.90 -4.09
N ALA A 21 -3.14 11.36 -5.22
CA ALA A 21 -4.33 11.86 -5.91
C ALA A 21 -5.60 11.75 -5.05
N THR A 22 -5.77 10.65 -4.31
CA THR A 22 -6.91 10.47 -3.41
C THR A 22 -6.88 11.48 -2.26
N LEU A 23 -5.72 11.70 -1.63
CA LEU A 23 -5.58 12.71 -0.58
C LEU A 23 -5.88 14.11 -1.11
N LEU A 24 -5.32 14.48 -2.27
CA LEU A 24 -5.59 15.77 -2.91
C LEU A 24 -7.08 15.96 -3.20
N GLY A 25 -7.75 14.93 -3.74
CA GLY A 25 -9.19 14.93 -3.97
C GLY A 25 -10.00 15.10 -2.67
N GLN A 26 -9.60 14.45 -1.57
CA GLN A 26 -10.22 14.64 -0.26
C GLN A 26 -10.02 16.06 0.31
N TYR A 27 -8.99 16.78 -0.13
CA TYR A 27 -8.78 18.21 0.18
C TYR A 27 -9.46 19.15 -0.84
N GLY A 28 -10.21 18.63 -1.81
CA GLY A 28 -10.89 19.43 -2.83
C GLY A 28 -9.98 19.97 -3.94
N ILE A 29 -8.78 19.40 -4.11
CA ILE A 29 -7.82 19.81 -5.13
C ILE A 29 -8.02 18.98 -6.39
N GLU A 30 -8.38 19.64 -7.49
CA GLU A 30 -8.50 19.01 -8.80
C GLU A 30 -7.16 18.41 -9.24
N THR A 31 -7.15 17.13 -9.58
CA THR A 31 -5.93 16.40 -9.90
C THR A 31 -6.13 15.57 -11.15
N LEU A 32 -5.26 15.75 -12.15
CA LEU A 32 -5.18 14.88 -13.33
C LEU A 32 -4.17 13.77 -13.07
N VAL A 33 -4.60 12.50 -13.16
CA VAL A 33 -3.71 11.34 -13.08
C VAL A 33 -3.46 10.80 -14.48
N LEU A 34 -2.20 10.61 -14.84
CA LEU A 34 -1.79 10.00 -16.10
C LEU A 34 -0.99 8.74 -15.83
N ASP A 35 -1.41 7.60 -16.35
CA ASP A 35 -0.64 6.36 -16.32
C ASP A 35 -0.41 5.83 -17.73
N ARG A 36 0.63 5.00 -17.88
CA ARG A 36 0.95 4.32 -19.14
C ARG A 36 -0.02 3.17 -19.43
N TRP A 37 -0.58 2.56 -18.39
CA TRP A 37 -1.46 1.39 -18.48
C TRP A 37 -2.92 1.82 -18.35
N GLU A 38 -3.79 1.23 -19.16
CA GLU A 38 -5.23 1.48 -19.12
C GLU A 38 -5.92 0.85 -17.90
N SER A 39 -5.26 -0.12 -17.27
CA SER A 39 -5.76 -0.87 -16.12
C SER A 39 -4.65 -1.06 -15.08
N VAL A 40 -5.02 -1.63 -13.92
CA VAL A 40 -4.04 -2.07 -12.91
C VAL A 40 -3.02 -3.00 -13.57
N TYR A 41 -1.75 -2.80 -13.23
CA TYR A 41 -0.65 -3.61 -13.76
C TYR A 41 -0.81 -5.08 -13.30
N PRO A 42 -0.75 -6.07 -14.22
CA PRO A 42 -1.26 -7.42 -13.97
C PRO A 42 -0.29 -8.35 -13.23
N LEU A 43 0.94 -7.92 -12.92
CA LEU A 43 1.91 -8.76 -12.23
C LEU A 43 2.10 -8.34 -10.76
N PRO A 44 2.29 -9.32 -9.85
CA PRO A 44 2.54 -9.05 -8.44
C PRO A 44 3.80 -8.20 -8.26
N ARG A 45 3.74 -7.27 -7.30
CA ARG A 45 4.89 -6.44 -6.89
C ARG A 45 5.10 -6.47 -5.39
N ALA A 46 4.31 -5.71 -4.62
CA ALA A 46 4.41 -5.72 -3.17
C ALA A 46 3.59 -6.88 -2.57
N VAL A 47 4.09 -7.44 -1.48
CA VAL A 47 3.43 -8.54 -0.76
C VAL A 47 3.34 -8.25 0.74
N HIS A 48 3.82 -7.08 1.16
CA HIS A 48 3.99 -6.71 2.55
C HIS A 48 3.68 -5.23 2.80
N LEU A 49 3.06 -4.95 3.93
CA LEU A 49 2.65 -3.61 4.36
C LEU A 49 2.72 -3.49 5.89
N ASP A 50 3.31 -2.40 6.38
CA ASP A 50 3.47 -2.13 7.83
C ASP A 50 2.27 -1.36 8.43
N ASP A 51 2.25 -1.20 9.76
CA ASP A 51 1.18 -0.50 10.46
C ASP A 51 1.09 1.00 10.15
N GLU A 52 2.17 1.64 9.70
CA GLU A 52 2.19 3.05 9.33
C GLU A 52 1.49 3.30 7.99
N ILE A 53 1.74 2.44 7.00
CA ILE A 53 1.01 2.46 5.74
C ILE A 53 -0.43 1.99 5.96
N TYR A 54 -0.69 1.05 6.88
CA TYR A 54 -2.07 0.65 7.20
C TYR A 54 -2.87 1.84 7.70
N ARG A 55 -2.29 2.64 8.59
CA ARG A 55 -2.89 3.89 9.08
C ARG A 55 -3.21 4.87 7.93
N LEU A 56 -2.39 4.91 6.88
CA LEU A 56 -2.71 5.70 5.68
C LEU A 56 -3.92 5.11 4.94
N LEU A 57 -4.00 3.80 4.75
CA LEU A 57 -5.17 3.14 4.15
C LEU A 57 -6.45 3.42 4.96
N ALA A 58 -6.36 3.43 6.29
CA ALA A 58 -7.46 3.84 7.17
C ALA A 58 -7.87 5.30 6.93
N ARG A 59 -6.90 6.22 6.82
CA ARG A 59 -7.18 7.64 6.49
C ARG A 59 -7.83 7.81 5.10
N LEU A 60 -7.49 6.94 4.15
CA LEU A 60 -8.07 6.91 2.81
C LEU A 60 -9.46 6.26 2.77
N GLY A 61 -9.88 5.56 3.83
CA GLY A 61 -11.18 4.89 3.93
C GLY A 61 -11.23 3.50 3.30
N VAL A 62 -10.08 2.88 3.02
CA VAL A 62 -9.98 1.55 2.35
C VAL A 62 -9.41 0.47 3.27
N ALA A 63 -9.30 0.74 4.57
CA ALA A 63 -8.73 -0.20 5.55
C ALA A 63 -9.54 -1.48 5.71
N GLU A 64 -10.88 -1.42 5.62
CA GLU A 64 -11.74 -2.60 5.73
C GLU A 64 -11.60 -3.49 4.50
N ASP A 65 -11.66 -2.91 3.29
CA ASP A 65 -11.42 -3.64 2.04
C ASP A 65 -10.03 -4.29 2.04
N PHE A 66 -9.00 -3.55 2.45
CA PHE A 66 -7.65 -4.10 2.58
C PHE A 66 -7.56 -5.25 3.60
N ALA A 67 -8.29 -5.18 4.72
CA ALA A 67 -8.34 -6.24 5.71
C ALA A 67 -8.88 -7.56 5.12
N THR A 68 -9.79 -7.49 4.15
CA THR A 68 -10.37 -8.70 3.53
C THR A 68 -9.39 -9.48 2.66
N ILE A 69 -8.31 -8.82 2.20
CA ILE A 69 -7.32 -9.38 1.28
C ILE A 69 -5.94 -9.55 1.91
N SER A 70 -5.81 -9.23 3.20
CA SER A 70 -4.55 -9.26 3.92
C SER A 70 -4.63 -10.09 5.19
N ARG A 71 -3.47 -10.45 5.71
CA ARG A 71 -3.33 -11.16 6.99
C ARG A 71 -2.12 -10.63 7.75
N PRO A 72 -2.13 -10.62 9.10
CA PRO A 72 -0.93 -10.33 9.87
C PRO A 72 0.22 -11.27 9.49
N ALA A 73 1.42 -10.73 9.36
CA ALA A 73 2.63 -11.50 9.16
C ALA A 73 3.15 -12.01 10.51
N HIS A 74 3.81 -13.17 10.51
CA HIS A 74 4.41 -13.73 11.72
C HIS A 74 5.86 -13.27 11.96
N GLY A 75 6.38 -12.44 11.05
CA GLY A 75 7.76 -11.98 11.05
C GLY A 75 8.60 -12.56 9.91
N LEU A 76 9.92 -12.51 10.08
CA LEU A 76 10.92 -12.84 9.07
C LEU A 76 11.91 -13.86 9.63
N ARG A 77 12.20 -14.90 8.86
CA ARG A 77 13.31 -15.83 9.11
C ARG A 77 14.33 -15.68 8.00
N LEU A 78 15.57 -15.39 8.37
CA LEU A 78 16.71 -15.43 7.47
C LEU A 78 17.34 -16.82 7.57
N LEU A 79 17.45 -17.52 6.44
CA LEU A 79 17.96 -18.88 6.37
C LEU A 79 19.23 -18.92 5.49
N ASP A 80 20.14 -19.84 5.76
CA ASP A 80 21.24 -20.15 4.86
C ASP A 80 20.79 -21.05 3.67
N GLY A 81 21.73 -21.41 2.78
CA GLY A 81 21.45 -22.27 1.63
C GLY A 81 21.03 -23.71 1.97
N ASP A 82 21.29 -24.15 3.21
CA ASP A 82 20.88 -25.45 3.75
C ASP A 82 19.59 -25.32 4.59
N LEU A 83 18.90 -24.17 4.51
CA LEU A 83 17.70 -23.83 5.28
C LEU A 83 17.90 -23.76 6.81
N ARG A 84 19.14 -23.62 7.28
CA ARG A 84 19.40 -23.40 8.71
C ARG A 84 19.11 -21.96 9.07
N LEU A 85 18.54 -21.76 10.26
CA LEU A 85 18.17 -20.44 10.75
C LEU A 85 19.41 -19.61 11.09
N LEU A 86 19.55 -18.47 10.44
CA LEU A 86 20.57 -17.46 10.76
C LEU A 86 20.03 -16.41 11.75
N ALA A 87 18.82 -15.92 11.50
CA ALA A 87 18.14 -14.96 12.36
C ALA A 87 16.62 -15.08 12.25
N GLU A 88 15.91 -14.78 13.34
CA GLU A 88 14.45 -14.73 13.40
C GLU A 88 14.01 -13.40 14.00
N PHE A 89 13.15 -12.69 13.28
CA PHE A 89 12.44 -11.50 13.73
C PHE A 89 10.98 -11.86 13.83
N ARG A 90 10.42 -11.87 15.03
CA ARG A 90 9.00 -12.16 15.21
C ARG A 90 8.22 -10.86 15.17
N SER A 91 7.12 -10.86 14.43
CA SER A 91 6.10 -9.82 14.57
C SER A 91 4.97 -10.38 15.42
N GLY A 92 4.54 -9.62 16.41
CA GLY A 92 3.38 -9.99 17.22
C GLY A 92 2.10 -9.83 16.42
N ALA A 93 1.15 -10.75 16.60
CA ALA A 93 -0.22 -10.55 16.10
C ALA A 93 -1.00 -9.48 16.91
N ALA A 94 -0.35 -8.86 17.90
CA ALA A 94 -0.91 -7.77 18.67
C ALA A 94 -0.95 -6.49 17.81
N LEU A 95 -1.92 -5.63 18.11
CA LEU A 95 -2.00 -4.31 17.49
C LEU A 95 -0.74 -3.51 17.86
N GLY A 96 -0.05 -3.00 16.84
CA GLY A 96 1.07 -2.10 16.99
C GLY A 96 0.63 -0.73 17.52
N ARG A 97 1.59 0.18 17.64
CA ARG A 97 1.37 1.56 18.15
C ARG A 97 0.29 2.34 17.38
N HIS A 98 0.04 1.97 16.13
CA HIS A 98 -0.92 2.62 15.25
C HIS A 98 -2.31 1.96 15.24
N GLY A 99 -2.55 0.96 16.10
CA GLY A 99 -3.85 0.27 16.18
C GLY A 99 -4.09 -0.76 15.05
N HIS A 100 -3.05 -1.12 14.30
CA HIS A 100 -3.06 -2.10 13.22
C HIS A 100 -1.94 -3.14 13.43
N PRO A 101 -2.00 -4.33 12.80
CA PRO A 101 -0.90 -5.28 12.86
C PRO A 101 0.39 -4.65 12.29
N GLU A 102 1.51 -4.81 12.99
CA GLU A 102 2.81 -4.22 12.65
C GLU A 102 3.31 -4.61 11.26
N ALA A 103 2.87 -5.77 10.79
CA ALA A 103 3.26 -6.35 9.53
C ALA A 103 2.08 -7.13 8.94
N ASN A 104 1.79 -6.94 7.67
CA ASN A 104 0.70 -7.58 6.95
C ASN A 104 1.23 -8.19 5.65
N MET A 105 0.79 -9.39 5.33
CA MET A 105 0.97 -10.03 4.03
C MET A 105 -0.32 -9.92 3.23
N PHE A 106 -0.23 -9.69 1.93
CA PHE A 106 -1.39 -9.61 1.03
C PHE A 106 -1.01 -10.04 -0.38
N ASP A 107 -2.02 -10.39 -1.17
CA ASP A 107 -1.85 -10.78 -2.57
C ASP A 107 -2.31 -9.67 -3.51
N GLN A 108 -1.55 -9.45 -4.59
CA GLN A 108 -1.90 -8.52 -5.67
C GLN A 108 -1.42 -9.07 -7.03
N PRO A 109 -2.00 -8.64 -8.16
CA PRO A 109 -3.18 -7.78 -8.29
C PRO A 109 -4.49 -8.51 -7.95
N GLN A 110 -5.54 -7.76 -7.60
CA GLN A 110 -6.92 -8.22 -7.53
C GLN A 110 -7.79 -7.44 -8.52
#